data_AF-A0A268U3R1-F1
#
_entry.id   AF-A0A268U3R1-F1
#
_cell.length_a   1.000
_cell.length_b   1.000
_cell.length_c   1.000
_cell.angle_alpha   90.00
_cell.angle_beta   90.00
_cell.angle_gamma   90.00
#
_symmetry.space_group_name_H-M   'P 1'
#
loop_
_entity.id
_entity.type
_entity.pdbx_description
1 polymer ?
#
loop_
_entity_poly.entity_id
_entity_poly.type
_entity_poly.pdbx_seq_one_letter_code
_entity_poly.pdbx_strand_id
1 'polypeptide(L)'
;MDNLFIFAIIAILILIAPYVSKITRIPIVVVEMILGALAYYFGIFKHSEGFNIVAEVGFLFLMFLCGMEVDLRGFRQLGKTFLKRAGVYFTVLYVIATLMVLLLRLPPIYIAAFPVMSLGMIMALIKDYGKNTPWLDLALKIGIIGELVSIAVLVIINGSYSYGLTIDLYKTLAVLLLFLLVIIGLFQIGKIMFWWFPSLKLFIMPYNDENNQDIRFSIMLFFGLIVVVMWLGLEIVLGAFLAGMIVATFFPYKHELVHKLNDIGFGFFVPLFFIHVGSTLDLSLIIHTPSLLLQGMLIVIGMISLRLLSATIAFKSYFKSAKNTVLFALSDSMPLTFLVATATLGLQLNAMDQNTYYSFLLAAIFEGIVFTILIKIVYIFWKPSSKKNQR
;
A
#
# COMPACT_ATOMS: atom_id res chain seq x y z
N MET A 1 12.06 30.76 4.32
CA MET A 1 12.66 30.42 5.64
C MET A 1 11.74 29.50 6.42
N ASP A 2 10.44 29.82 6.49
CA ASP A 2 9.44 29.04 7.24
C ASP A 2 9.35 27.56 6.82
N ASN A 3 9.34 27.27 5.50
CA ASN A 3 9.38 25.89 5.00
C ASN A 3 10.63 25.13 5.47
N LEU A 4 11.81 25.77 5.47
CA LEU A 4 13.06 25.11 5.89
C LEU A 4 13.06 24.81 7.39
N PHE A 5 12.48 25.69 8.20
CA PHE A 5 12.30 25.45 9.64
C PHE A 5 11.36 24.26 9.89
N ILE A 6 10.26 24.17 9.15
CA ILE A 6 9.34 23.02 9.20
C ILE A 6 10.10 21.73 8.81
N PHE A 7 10.86 21.74 7.72
CA PHE A 7 11.66 20.58 7.32
C PHE A 7 12.72 20.18 8.35
N ALA A 8 13.33 21.15 9.05
CA ALA A 8 14.28 20.86 10.13
C ALA A 8 13.58 20.14 11.31
N ILE A 9 12.38 20.58 11.70
CA ILE A 9 11.57 19.91 12.72
C ILE A 9 11.22 18.49 12.26
N ILE A 10 10.72 18.34 11.03
CA ILE A 10 10.32 17.03 10.52
C ILE A 10 11.52 16.09 10.45
N ALA A 11 12.70 16.55 10.03
CA ALA A 11 13.92 15.76 10.04
C ALA A 11 14.27 15.24 11.45
N ILE A 12 14.05 16.04 12.49
CA ILE A 12 14.21 15.60 13.88
C ILE A 12 13.18 14.51 14.23
N LEU A 13 11.92 14.65 13.82
CA LEU A 13 10.89 13.64 14.05
C LEU A 13 11.23 12.32 13.34
N ILE A 14 11.70 12.36 12.09
CA ILE A 14 12.16 11.20 11.33
C ILE A 14 13.33 10.52 12.04
N LEU A 15 14.31 11.30 12.52
CA LEU A 15 15.45 10.77 13.27
C LEU A 15 15.00 10.06 14.55
N ILE A 16 14.02 10.59 15.28
CA ILE A 16 13.52 10.05 16.55
C ILE A 16 12.66 8.79 16.33
N ALA A 17 11.94 8.68 15.21
CA ALA A 17 10.97 7.62 14.96
C ALA A 17 11.52 6.19 15.11
N PRO A 18 12.69 5.81 14.54
CA PRO A 18 13.28 4.49 14.74
C PRO A 18 13.56 4.15 16.21
N TYR A 19 14.02 5.12 17.00
CA TYR A 19 14.30 4.91 18.42
C TYR A 19 13.03 4.67 19.21
N VAL A 20 12.00 5.48 18.98
CA VAL A 20 10.68 5.31 19.61
C VAL A 20 10.04 3.99 19.19
N SER A 21 10.13 3.62 17.90
CA SER A 21 9.66 2.33 17.38
C SER A 21 10.37 1.16 18.06
N LYS A 22 11.70 1.22 18.24
CA LYS A 22 12.46 0.17 18.92
C LYS A 22 12.05 0.02 20.40
N ILE A 23 11.81 1.13 21.10
CA ILE A 23 11.42 1.13 22.52
C ILE A 23 9.98 0.60 22.69
N THR A 24 9.05 1.11 21.90
CA THR A 24 7.62 0.77 22.00
C THR A 24 7.25 -0.54 21.32
N ARG A 25 8.10 -1.04 20.41
CA ARG A 25 7.86 -2.18 19.51
C ARG A 25 6.66 -1.97 18.56
N ILE A 26 6.26 -0.73 18.35
CA ILE A 26 5.25 -0.33 17.36
C ILE A 26 5.95 -0.19 15.99
N PRO A 27 5.30 -0.57 14.86
CA PRO A 27 5.86 -0.37 13.53
C PRO A 27 6.29 1.08 13.29
N ILE A 28 7.47 1.29 12.69
CA ILE A 28 8.06 2.62 12.53
C ILE A 28 7.13 3.61 11.83
N VAL A 29 6.44 3.16 10.79
CA VAL A 29 5.47 3.95 10.04
C VAL A 29 4.35 4.49 10.93
N VAL A 30 3.84 3.67 11.86
CA VAL A 30 2.79 4.10 12.80
C VAL A 30 3.35 5.12 13.80
N VAL A 31 4.61 4.95 14.23
CA VAL A 31 5.29 5.92 15.08
C VAL A 31 5.46 7.25 14.36
N GLU A 32 5.84 7.27 13.09
CA GLU A 32 5.94 8.48 12.26
C GLU A 32 4.61 9.23 12.20
N MET A 33 3.49 8.52 11.97
CA MET A 33 2.15 9.12 12.02
C MET A 33 1.82 9.72 13.40
N ILE A 34 2.10 8.99 14.48
CA ILE A 34 1.83 9.46 15.85
C ILE A 34 2.68 10.70 16.17
N LEU A 35 3.96 10.70 15.80
CA LEU A 35 4.86 11.84 16.01
C LEU A 35 4.39 13.08 15.24
N GLY A 36 3.95 12.91 13.98
CA GLY A 36 3.38 14.00 13.19
C GLY A 36 2.10 14.57 13.81
N ALA A 37 1.20 13.71 14.27
CA ALA A 37 -0.04 14.13 14.93
C ALA A 37 0.24 14.90 16.24
N LEU A 38 1.13 14.38 17.08
CA LEU A 38 1.51 15.03 18.34
C LEU A 38 2.21 16.37 18.11
N ALA A 39 3.19 16.41 17.21
CA ALA A 39 3.94 17.62 16.93
C ALA A 39 3.05 18.73 16.37
N TYR A 40 2.09 18.38 15.51
CA TYR A 40 1.09 19.34 15.01
C TYR A 40 0.13 19.79 16.12
N TYR A 41 -0.39 18.88 16.93
CA TYR A 41 -1.29 19.19 18.06
C TYR A 41 -0.67 20.15 19.08
N PHE A 42 0.61 19.96 19.42
CA PHE A 42 1.34 20.87 20.31
C PHE A 42 1.78 22.18 19.63
N GLY A 43 1.46 22.37 18.34
CA GLY A 43 1.82 23.58 17.60
C GLY A 43 3.31 23.72 17.30
N ILE A 44 4.07 22.61 17.29
CA ILE A 44 5.52 22.61 17.00
C ILE A 44 5.77 23.08 15.57
N PHE A 45 4.90 22.71 14.63
CA PHE A 45 4.92 23.22 13.26
C PHE A 45 3.49 23.40 12.73
N LYS A 46 3.36 24.13 11.61
CA LYS A 46 2.10 24.33 10.89
C LYS A 46 2.21 23.75 9.48
N HIS A 47 1.06 23.44 8.88
CA HIS A 47 1.00 23.05 7.47
C HIS A 47 1.58 24.15 6.58
N SER A 48 2.37 23.72 5.60
CA SER A 48 2.91 24.59 4.56
C SER A 48 2.76 23.90 3.21
N GLU A 49 2.64 24.70 2.16
CA GLU A 49 2.54 24.19 0.79
C GLU A 49 3.76 23.33 0.42
N GLY A 50 4.96 23.76 0.83
CA GLY A 50 6.18 22.99 0.61
C GLY A 50 6.16 21.61 1.29
N PHE A 51 5.65 21.53 2.53
CA PHE A 51 5.52 20.25 3.22
C PHE A 51 4.50 19.34 2.53
N ASN A 52 3.36 19.88 2.09
CA ASN A 52 2.34 19.12 1.36
C ASN A 52 2.90 18.50 0.07
N ILE A 53 3.60 19.28 -0.74
CA ILE A 53 4.18 18.81 -2.02
C ILE A 53 5.21 17.71 -1.76
N VAL A 54 6.12 17.90 -0.80
CA VAL A 54 7.17 16.91 -0.51
C VAL A 54 6.56 15.63 0.09
N ALA A 55 5.53 15.74 0.92
CA ALA A 55 4.80 14.59 1.43
C ALA A 55 4.08 13.81 0.31
N GLU A 56 3.50 14.52 -0.66
CA GLU A 56 2.90 13.89 -1.85
C GLU A 56 3.95 13.18 -2.71
N VAL A 57 5.12 13.79 -2.92
CA VAL A 57 6.26 13.11 -3.58
C VAL A 57 6.68 11.87 -2.78
N GLY A 58 6.68 11.96 -1.45
CA GLY A 58 6.98 10.82 -0.57
C GLY A 58 6.00 9.67 -0.71
N PHE A 59 4.71 9.98 -0.79
CA PHE A 59 3.65 9.02 -1.08
C PHE A 59 3.83 8.34 -2.44
N LEU A 60 4.05 9.14 -3.49
CA LEU A 60 4.26 8.60 -4.83
C LEU A 60 5.54 7.76 -4.88
N PHE A 61 6.61 8.18 -4.20
CA PHE A 61 7.85 7.43 -4.15
C PHE A 61 7.67 6.07 -3.45
N LEU A 62 6.86 6.02 -2.38
CA LEU A 62 6.46 4.74 -1.76
C LEU A 62 5.79 3.81 -2.77
N MET A 63 4.84 4.33 -3.55
CA MET A 63 4.12 3.55 -4.57
C MET A 63 5.05 3.06 -5.68
N PHE A 64 6.06 3.86 -6.02
CA PHE A 64 7.13 3.45 -6.92
C PHE A 64 7.99 2.33 -6.34
N LEU A 65 8.37 2.40 -5.05
CA LEU A 65 9.07 1.30 -4.38
C LEU A 65 8.24 0.01 -4.39
N CYS A 66 6.94 0.09 -4.09
CA CYS A 66 6.03 -1.05 -4.17
C CYS A 66 6.00 -1.64 -5.58
N GLY A 67 5.93 -0.81 -6.62
CA GLY A 67 6.02 -1.25 -8.01
C GLY A 67 7.31 -1.99 -8.33
N MET A 68 8.45 -1.60 -7.74
CA MET A 68 9.72 -2.29 -7.93
C MET A 68 9.80 -3.66 -7.23
N GLU A 69 8.98 -3.89 -6.21
CA GLU A 69 8.92 -5.17 -5.50
C GLU A 69 8.07 -6.22 -6.23
N VAL A 70 7.28 -5.81 -7.23
CA VAL A 70 6.43 -6.70 -8.01
C VAL A 70 7.27 -7.61 -8.91
N ASP A 71 7.36 -8.89 -8.53
CA ASP A 71 7.93 -9.92 -9.41
C ASP A 71 6.88 -10.47 -10.40
N LEU A 72 6.77 -9.79 -11.54
CA LEU A 72 5.91 -10.23 -12.65
C LEU A 72 6.32 -11.60 -13.23
N ARG A 73 7.57 -12.05 -13.05
CA ARG A 73 8.03 -13.36 -13.55
C ARG A 73 7.51 -14.49 -12.65
N GLY A 74 7.61 -14.30 -11.34
CA GLY A 74 7.00 -15.20 -10.35
C GLY A 74 5.49 -15.34 -10.53
N PHE A 75 4.81 -14.25 -10.93
CA PHE A 75 3.36 -14.28 -11.20
C PHE A 75 2.97 -15.25 -12.32
N ARG A 76 3.74 -15.30 -13.42
CA ARG A 76 3.45 -16.21 -14.55
C ARG A 76 3.62 -17.68 -14.20
N GLN A 77 4.38 -17.98 -13.14
CA GLN A 77 4.58 -19.34 -12.65
C GLN A 77 3.47 -19.77 -11.67
N LEU A 78 2.58 -18.86 -11.28
CA LEU A 78 1.44 -19.19 -10.44
C LEU A 78 0.49 -20.08 -11.25
N GLY A 79 0.38 -21.34 -10.85
CA GLY A 79 -0.46 -22.32 -11.54
C GLY A 79 -1.95 -21.93 -11.54
N LYS A 80 -2.71 -22.46 -12.51
CA LYS A 80 -4.17 -22.20 -12.66
C LYS A 80 -4.96 -22.39 -11.36
N THR A 81 -4.58 -23.38 -10.56
CA THR A 81 -5.20 -23.66 -9.25
C THR A 81 -5.04 -22.50 -8.26
N PHE A 82 -3.88 -21.84 -8.26
CA PHE A 82 -3.64 -20.66 -7.44
C PHE A 82 -4.51 -19.49 -7.89
N LEU A 83 -4.51 -19.18 -9.19
CA LEU A 83 -5.32 -18.08 -9.74
C LEU A 83 -6.80 -18.28 -9.45
N LYS A 84 -7.32 -19.51 -9.54
CA LYS A 84 -8.71 -19.82 -9.19
C LYS A 84 -9.00 -19.50 -7.71
N ARG A 85 -8.10 -19.86 -6.80
CA ARG A 85 -8.25 -19.57 -5.36
C ARG A 85 -8.14 -18.08 -5.07
N ALA A 86 -7.19 -17.38 -5.71
CA ALA A 86 -7.07 -15.92 -5.61
C ALA A 86 -8.35 -15.23 -6.11
N GLY A 87 -8.90 -15.67 -7.26
CA GLY A 87 -10.18 -15.19 -7.76
C GLY A 87 -11.32 -15.42 -6.77
N VAL A 88 -11.42 -16.61 -6.18
CA VAL A 88 -12.40 -16.87 -5.11
C VAL A 88 -12.19 -15.94 -3.91
N TYR A 89 -10.95 -15.73 -3.49
CA TYR A 89 -10.62 -14.84 -2.37
C TYR A 89 -11.12 -13.41 -2.61
N PHE A 90 -10.74 -12.80 -3.74
CA PHE A 90 -11.16 -11.43 -4.07
C PHE A 90 -12.67 -11.32 -4.31
N THR A 91 -13.28 -12.28 -5.01
CA THR A 91 -14.73 -12.27 -5.21
C THR A 91 -15.47 -12.31 -3.88
N VAL A 92 -15.09 -13.23 -2.98
CA VAL A 92 -15.71 -13.32 -1.65
C VAL A 92 -15.46 -12.04 -0.86
N LEU A 93 -14.23 -11.50 -0.89
CA LEU A 93 -13.87 -10.28 -0.17
C LEU A 93 -14.73 -9.09 -0.60
N TYR A 94 -14.85 -8.84 -1.90
CA TYR A 94 -15.65 -7.74 -2.45
C TYR A 94 -17.16 -7.96 -2.28
N VAL A 95 -17.65 -9.19 -2.40
CA VAL A 95 -19.07 -9.51 -2.15
C VAL A 95 -19.43 -9.24 -0.70
N ILE A 96 -18.65 -9.75 0.27
CA ILE A 96 -18.97 -9.52 1.68
C ILE A 96 -18.78 -8.04 2.04
N ALA A 97 -17.77 -7.35 1.49
CA ALA A 97 -17.61 -5.91 1.70
C ALA A 97 -18.84 -5.14 1.19
N THR A 98 -19.30 -5.44 -0.02
CA THR A 98 -20.50 -4.82 -0.61
C THR A 98 -21.74 -5.10 0.22
N LEU A 99 -21.96 -6.36 0.63
CA LEU A 99 -23.08 -6.73 1.49
C LEU A 99 -23.03 -5.99 2.84
N MET A 100 -21.86 -5.91 3.46
CA MET A 100 -21.67 -5.19 4.72
C MET A 100 -22.00 -3.70 4.56
N VAL A 101 -21.54 -3.07 3.47
CA VAL A 101 -21.84 -1.66 3.17
C VAL A 101 -23.34 -1.44 2.97
N LEU A 102 -24.01 -2.30 2.21
CA LEU A 102 -25.45 -2.20 1.96
C LEU A 102 -26.28 -2.44 3.23
N LEU A 103 -25.94 -3.46 4.02
CA LEU A 103 -26.65 -3.81 5.25
C LEU A 103 -26.50 -2.74 6.33
N LEU A 104 -25.30 -2.18 6.48
CA LEU A 104 -24.99 -1.15 7.46
C LEU A 104 -25.27 0.28 6.94
N ARG A 105 -25.69 0.42 5.68
CA ARG A 105 -25.94 1.71 5.00
C ARG A 105 -24.74 2.64 5.05
N LEU A 106 -23.54 2.09 4.87
CA LEU A 106 -22.30 2.85 4.83
C LEU A 106 -22.14 3.58 3.48
N PRO A 107 -21.35 4.66 3.43
CA PRO A 107 -20.99 5.32 2.17
C PRO A 107 -20.36 4.34 1.15
N PRO A 108 -20.64 4.46 -0.16
CA PRO A 108 -20.17 3.51 -1.19
C PRO A 108 -18.65 3.34 -1.26
N ILE A 109 -17.88 4.37 -0.91
CA ILE A 109 -16.42 4.35 -0.82
C ILE A 109 -15.87 3.24 0.10
N TYR A 110 -16.64 2.78 1.09
CA TYR A 110 -16.28 1.63 1.93
C TYR A 110 -16.15 0.32 1.13
N ILE A 111 -16.78 0.21 -0.05
CA ILE A 111 -16.65 -0.94 -0.96
C ILE A 111 -15.21 -1.06 -1.48
N ALA A 112 -14.49 0.06 -1.61
CA ALA A 112 -13.06 0.05 -1.91
C ALA A 112 -12.20 0.02 -0.65
N ALA A 113 -12.55 0.79 0.37
CA ALA A 113 -11.72 0.93 1.56
C ALA A 113 -11.59 -0.38 2.33
N PHE A 114 -12.67 -1.18 2.45
CA PHE A 114 -12.60 -2.44 3.19
C PHE A 114 -11.69 -3.49 2.54
N PRO A 115 -11.77 -3.76 1.22
CA PRO A 115 -10.89 -4.74 0.56
C PRO A 115 -9.47 -4.26 0.27
N VAL A 116 -9.15 -2.98 0.53
CA VAL A 116 -7.88 -2.37 0.10
C VAL A 116 -6.66 -3.10 0.66
N MET A 117 -5.62 -3.32 -0.15
CA MET A 117 -4.40 -4.04 0.25
C MET A 117 -3.15 -3.22 0.02
N SER A 118 -2.10 -3.52 0.78
CA SER A 118 -0.76 -2.92 0.63
C SER A 118 0.32 -3.90 1.03
N LEU A 119 1.43 -3.89 0.31
CA LEU A 119 2.61 -4.72 0.60
C LEU A 119 3.50 -4.18 1.72
N GLY A 120 3.42 -2.90 2.08
CA GLY A 120 4.39 -2.27 2.99
C GLY A 120 4.55 -3.00 4.33
N MET A 121 3.43 -3.31 5.00
CA MET A 121 3.46 -4.04 6.27
C MET A 121 3.80 -5.53 6.11
N ILE A 122 3.47 -6.14 4.96
CA ILE A 122 3.82 -7.53 4.66
C ILE A 122 5.35 -7.68 4.54
N MET A 123 6.02 -6.71 3.92
CA MET A 123 7.48 -6.70 3.81
C MET A 123 8.17 -6.55 5.17
N ALA A 124 7.61 -5.72 6.06
CA ALA A 124 8.09 -5.65 7.44
C ALA A 124 7.97 -7.00 8.17
N LEU A 125 6.85 -7.71 8.01
CA LEU A 125 6.67 -9.05 8.58
C LEU A 125 7.63 -10.08 7.97
N ILE A 126 7.95 -9.97 6.68
CA ILE A 126 8.94 -10.85 6.02
C ILE A 126 10.33 -10.67 6.61
N LYS A 127 10.71 -9.43 6.97
CA LYS A 127 11.98 -9.17 7.66
C LYS A 127 12.04 -9.82 9.04
N ASP A 128 10.92 -9.82 9.77
CA ASP A 128 10.85 -10.35 11.13
C ASP A 128 10.71 -11.88 11.21
N TYR A 129 9.94 -12.49 10.29
CA TYR A 129 9.58 -13.92 10.33
C TYR A 129 10.18 -14.76 9.19
N GLY A 130 10.74 -14.11 8.16
CA GLY A 130 11.28 -14.74 6.98
C GLY A 130 10.23 -15.06 5.90
N LYS A 131 10.61 -14.85 4.63
CA LYS A 131 9.76 -15.07 3.45
C LYS A 131 9.30 -16.52 3.27
N ASN A 132 10.04 -17.49 3.83
CA ASN A 132 9.81 -18.92 3.63
C ASN A 132 8.62 -19.49 4.41
N THR A 133 7.97 -18.68 5.27
CA THR A 133 6.79 -19.15 5.98
C THR A 133 5.58 -19.22 5.03
N PRO A 134 4.77 -20.30 5.06
CA PRO A 134 3.70 -20.47 4.08
C PRO A 134 2.67 -19.34 4.04
N TRP A 135 2.37 -18.74 5.20
CA TRP A 135 1.39 -17.67 5.31
C TRP A 135 1.92 -16.34 4.73
N LEU A 136 3.21 -16.03 4.89
CA LEU A 136 3.82 -14.83 4.28
C LEU A 136 4.05 -14.99 2.78
N ASP A 137 4.49 -16.16 2.33
CA ASP A 137 4.62 -16.42 0.89
C ASP A 137 3.27 -16.24 0.17
N LEU A 138 2.18 -16.73 0.79
CA LEU A 138 0.83 -16.50 0.26
C LEU A 138 0.41 -15.03 0.39
N ALA A 139 0.65 -14.39 1.53
CA ALA A 139 0.31 -12.98 1.76
C ALA A 139 0.98 -12.07 0.73
N LEU A 140 2.26 -12.31 0.41
CA LEU A 140 2.96 -11.55 -0.62
C LEU A 140 2.36 -11.78 -2.02
N LYS A 141 2.08 -13.03 -2.39
CA LYS A 141 1.49 -13.33 -3.71
C LYS A 141 0.09 -12.75 -3.89
N ILE A 142 -0.74 -12.82 -2.83
CA ILE A 142 -2.10 -12.26 -2.85
C ILE A 142 -2.04 -10.73 -2.75
N GLY A 143 -1.18 -10.18 -1.89
CA GLY A 143 -0.99 -8.75 -1.71
C GLY A 143 -0.61 -8.04 -3.00
N ILE A 144 0.28 -8.62 -3.83
CA ILE A 144 0.63 -8.05 -5.15
C ILE A 144 -0.61 -7.93 -6.05
N ILE A 145 -1.45 -8.98 -6.11
CA ILE A 145 -2.70 -8.93 -6.88
C ILE A 145 -3.65 -7.91 -6.26
N GLY A 146 -3.76 -7.92 -4.93
CA GLY A 146 -4.67 -7.08 -4.18
C GLY A 146 -4.36 -5.60 -4.30
N GLU A 147 -3.08 -5.24 -4.33
CA GLU A 147 -2.62 -3.88 -4.53
C GLU A 147 -2.97 -3.39 -5.94
N LEU A 148 -2.73 -4.21 -6.97
CA LEU A 148 -3.17 -3.93 -8.34
C LEU A 148 -4.69 -3.76 -8.44
N VAL A 149 -5.45 -4.65 -7.80
CA VAL A 149 -6.92 -4.56 -7.74
C VAL A 149 -7.36 -3.30 -6.99
N SER A 150 -6.69 -2.95 -5.89
CA SER A 150 -6.98 -1.75 -5.10
C SER A 150 -6.76 -0.47 -5.90
N ILE A 151 -5.64 -0.37 -6.62
CA ILE A 151 -5.37 0.75 -7.54
C ILE A 151 -6.45 0.83 -8.61
N ALA A 152 -6.80 -0.29 -9.25
CA ALA A 152 -7.83 -0.32 -10.28
C ALA A 152 -9.20 0.14 -9.74
N VAL A 153 -9.59 -0.32 -8.56
CA VAL A 153 -10.85 0.08 -7.91
C VAL A 153 -10.84 1.56 -7.51
N LEU A 154 -9.73 2.08 -7.01
CA LEU A 154 -9.58 3.51 -6.70
C LEU A 154 -9.75 4.38 -7.94
N VAL A 155 -9.15 3.99 -9.07
CA VAL A 155 -9.34 4.70 -10.35
C VAL A 155 -10.80 4.70 -10.78
N ILE A 156 -11.49 3.56 -10.65
CA ILE A 156 -12.92 3.44 -11.00
C ILE A 156 -13.77 4.36 -10.10
N ILE A 157 -13.49 4.41 -8.80
CA ILE A 157 -14.19 5.28 -7.86
C ILE A 157 -13.90 6.75 -8.12
N ASN A 158 -12.65 7.11 -8.37
CA ASN A 158 -12.30 8.47 -8.72
C ASN A 158 -13.07 8.93 -9.96
N GLY A 159 -13.08 8.09 -11.00
CA GLY A 159 -13.88 8.34 -12.20
C GLY A 159 -15.38 8.46 -11.92
N SER A 160 -15.94 7.59 -11.06
CA SER A 160 -17.39 7.60 -10.80
C SER A 160 -17.83 8.80 -9.97
N TYR A 161 -17.05 9.24 -9.00
CA TYR A 161 -17.35 10.44 -8.21
C TYR A 161 -17.08 11.74 -8.98
N SER A 162 -16.03 11.78 -9.81
CA SER A 162 -15.68 12.99 -10.57
C SER A 162 -16.64 13.23 -11.75
N TYR A 163 -17.13 12.18 -12.39
CA TYR A 163 -17.91 12.30 -13.64
C TYR A 163 -19.33 11.71 -13.58
N GLY A 164 -19.71 11.05 -12.49
CA GLY A 164 -20.98 10.32 -12.38
C GLY A 164 -21.04 9.05 -13.24
N LEU A 165 -22.21 8.41 -13.33
CA LEU A 165 -22.47 7.27 -14.24
C LEU A 165 -22.77 7.75 -15.67
N THR A 166 -21.94 8.65 -16.18
CA THR A 166 -22.15 9.35 -17.45
C THR A 166 -21.24 8.77 -18.54
N ILE A 167 -21.41 9.20 -19.80
CA ILE A 167 -20.53 8.85 -20.92
C ILE A 167 -19.05 9.08 -20.58
N ASP A 168 -18.76 10.06 -19.73
CA ASP A 168 -17.40 10.42 -19.33
C ASP A 168 -16.74 9.38 -18.41
N LEU A 169 -17.51 8.63 -17.60
CA LEU A 169 -16.97 7.46 -16.88
C LEU A 169 -16.51 6.39 -17.86
N TYR A 170 -17.30 6.10 -18.90
CA TYR A 170 -16.91 5.14 -19.94
C TYR A 170 -15.67 5.62 -20.71
N LYS A 171 -15.53 6.91 -20.95
CA LYS A 171 -14.30 7.48 -21.52
C LYS A 171 -13.11 7.30 -20.58
N THR A 172 -13.23 7.61 -19.29
CA THR A 172 -12.15 7.42 -18.31
C THR A 172 -11.74 5.95 -18.20
N LEU A 173 -12.71 5.02 -18.17
CA LEU A 173 -12.44 3.59 -18.20
C LEU A 173 -11.77 3.14 -19.51
N ALA A 174 -12.21 3.67 -20.65
CA ALA A 174 -11.58 3.39 -21.94
C ALA A 174 -10.15 3.95 -22.02
N VAL A 175 -9.90 5.13 -21.48
CA VAL A 175 -8.56 5.74 -21.37
C VAL A 175 -7.68 4.89 -20.46
N LEU A 176 -8.18 4.43 -19.30
CA LEU A 176 -7.46 3.51 -18.43
C LEU A 176 -7.11 2.20 -19.15
N LEU A 177 -8.09 1.56 -19.80
CA LEU A 177 -7.88 0.32 -20.54
C LEU A 177 -6.87 0.50 -21.67
N LEU A 178 -7.01 1.57 -22.46
CA LEU A 178 -6.08 1.91 -23.53
C LEU A 178 -4.68 2.17 -22.99
N PHE A 179 -4.56 2.93 -21.90
CA PHE A 179 -3.29 3.20 -21.24
C PHE A 179 -2.62 1.92 -20.76
N LEU A 180 -3.36 1.02 -20.10
CA LEU A 180 -2.85 -0.29 -19.69
C LEU A 180 -2.43 -1.14 -20.89
N LEU A 181 -3.20 -1.15 -21.98
CA LEU A 181 -2.84 -1.85 -23.22
C LEU A 181 -1.57 -1.28 -23.86
N VAL A 182 -1.44 0.05 -23.90
CA VAL A 182 -0.24 0.74 -24.40
C VAL A 182 0.96 0.41 -23.54
N ILE A 183 0.84 0.44 -22.21
CA ILE A 183 1.90 0.05 -21.29
C ILE A 183 2.28 -1.41 -21.54
N ILE A 184 1.33 -2.35 -21.61
CA ILE A 184 1.60 -3.76 -21.92
C ILE A 184 2.32 -3.90 -23.28
N GLY A 185 1.89 -3.14 -24.29
CA GLY A 185 2.53 -3.06 -25.60
C GLY A 185 3.97 -2.58 -25.52
N LEU A 186 4.22 -1.47 -24.81
CA LEU A 186 5.56 -0.94 -24.54
C LEU A 186 6.43 -1.93 -23.76
N PHE A 187 5.84 -2.68 -22.82
CA PHE A 187 6.54 -3.76 -22.12
C PHE A 187 6.97 -4.87 -23.08
N GLN A 188 6.12 -5.24 -24.04
CA GLN A 188 6.43 -6.28 -25.00
C GLN A 188 7.47 -5.80 -26.04
N ILE A 189 7.30 -4.58 -26.56
CA ILE A 189 8.25 -3.94 -27.47
C ILE A 189 9.60 -3.78 -26.78
N GLY A 190 9.63 -3.27 -25.55
CA GLY A 190 10.86 -3.12 -24.77
C GLY A 190 11.59 -4.45 -24.56
N LYS A 191 10.86 -5.56 -24.33
CA LYS A 191 11.47 -6.89 -24.22
C LYS A 191 12.12 -7.33 -25.52
N ILE A 192 11.46 -7.12 -26.66
CA ILE A 192 11.99 -7.43 -27.98
C ILE A 192 13.21 -6.54 -28.28
N MET A 193 13.09 -5.24 -28.01
CA MET A 193 14.12 -4.25 -28.28
C MET A 193 15.39 -4.50 -27.47
N PHE A 194 15.28 -4.80 -26.17
CA PHE A 194 16.42 -5.18 -25.33
C PHE A 194 16.96 -6.58 -25.64
N TRP A 195 16.16 -7.46 -26.25
CA TRP A 195 16.64 -8.73 -26.77
C TRP A 195 17.49 -8.55 -28.04
N TRP A 196 17.08 -7.64 -28.96
CA TRP A 196 17.81 -7.34 -30.19
C TRP A 196 19.03 -6.44 -29.97
N PHE A 197 18.92 -5.51 -29.02
CA PHE A 197 19.97 -4.54 -28.69
C PHE A 197 20.31 -4.58 -27.18
N PRO A 198 21.00 -5.65 -26.71
CA PRO A 198 21.40 -5.75 -25.31
C PRO A 198 22.28 -4.59 -24.84
N SER A 199 23.04 -3.97 -25.75
CA SER A 199 23.88 -2.80 -25.49
C SER A 199 23.10 -1.56 -25.10
N LEU A 200 21.87 -1.36 -25.59
CA LEU A 200 21.02 -0.23 -25.19
C LEU A 200 20.68 -0.27 -23.70
N LYS A 201 20.46 -1.47 -23.17
CA LYS A 201 20.21 -1.68 -21.75
C LYS A 201 21.40 -1.23 -20.90
N LEU A 202 22.60 -1.54 -21.37
CA LEU A 202 23.86 -1.18 -20.73
C LEU A 202 24.25 0.28 -20.97
N PHE A 203 23.74 0.90 -22.02
CA PHE A 203 23.87 2.33 -22.24
C PHE A 203 22.99 3.14 -21.27
N ILE A 204 21.76 2.67 -21.02
CA ILE A 204 20.83 3.31 -20.07
C ILE A 204 21.25 3.05 -18.62
N MET A 205 21.63 1.80 -18.30
CA MET A 205 22.11 1.39 -16.98
C MET A 205 23.33 0.46 -17.12
N PRO A 206 24.55 1.03 -17.19
CA PRO A 206 25.80 0.27 -17.27
C PRO A 206 25.99 -0.63 -16.05
N TYR A 207 26.75 -1.73 -16.15
CA TYR A 207 27.01 -2.61 -15.00
C TYR A 207 27.69 -1.86 -13.84
N ASN A 208 28.84 -1.25 -14.14
CA ASN A 208 29.55 -0.36 -13.22
C ASN A 208 29.17 1.07 -13.56
N ASP A 209 28.51 1.71 -12.61
CA ASP A 209 28.00 3.06 -12.76
C ASP A 209 28.55 3.92 -11.63
N GLU A 210 29.51 4.78 -11.95
CA GLU A 210 30.13 5.71 -11.01
C GLU A 210 29.28 6.96 -10.77
N ASN A 211 28.27 7.21 -11.61
CA ASN A 211 27.51 8.46 -11.63
C ASN A 211 26.06 8.30 -11.14
N ASN A 212 25.68 7.11 -10.68
CA ASN A 212 24.32 6.74 -10.29
C ASN A 212 23.28 7.05 -11.39
N GLN A 213 23.64 6.79 -12.65
CA GLN A 213 22.72 6.79 -13.79
C GLN A 213 21.49 5.91 -13.55
N ASP A 214 21.67 4.79 -12.84
CA ASP A 214 20.59 3.92 -12.41
C ASP A 214 19.49 4.66 -11.62
N ILE A 215 19.87 5.44 -10.60
CA ILE A 215 18.94 6.29 -9.84
C ILE A 215 18.38 7.39 -10.74
N ARG A 216 19.21 8.10 -11.51
CA ARG A 216 18.76 9.23 -12.35
C ARG A 216 17.70 8.81 -13.37
N PHE A 217 17.91 7.68 -14.04
CA PHE A 217 16.94 7.12 -14.97
C PHE A 217 15.65 6.70 -14.25
N SER A 218 15.77 6.07 -13.08
CA SER A 218 14.62 5.65 -12.27
C SER A 218 13.75 6.85 -11.85
N ILE A 219 14.37 7.94 -11.40
CA ILE A 219 13.68 9.19 -11.03
C ILE A 219 13.05 9.87 -12.25
N MET A 220 13.75 9.89 -13.39
CA MET A 220 13.20 10.42 -14.64
C MET A 220 11.96 9.63 -15.09
N LEU A 221 12.02 8.31 -15.03
CA LEU A 221 10.87 7.45 -15.37
C LEU A 221 9.71 7.63 -14.39
N PHE A 222 10.02 7.75 -13.10
CA PHE A 222 9.07 7.99 -12.02
C PHE A 222 8.24 9.26 -12.28
N PHE A 223 8.88 10.42 -12.41
CA PHE A 223 8.17 11.67 -12.70
C PHE A 223 7.56 11.69 -14.09
N GLY A 224 8.22 11.10 -15.10
CA GLY A 224 7.71 11.04 -16.46
C GLY A 224 6.36 10.32 -16.54
N LEU A 225 6.23 9.16 -15.90
CA LEU A 225 4.97 8.42 -15.90
C LEU A 225 3.89 9.04 -15.02
N ILE A 226 4.26 9.69 -13.92
CA ILE A 226 3.33 10.52 -13.13
C ILE A 226 2.69 11.59 -14.02
N VAL A 227 3.50 12.34 -14.77
CA VAL A 227 3.00 13.41 -15.66
C VAL A 227 2.12 12.85 -16.78
N VAL A 228 2.51 11.74 -17.39
CA VAL A 228 1.69 11.08 -18.43
C VAL A 228 0.31 10.69 -17.89
N VAL A 229 0.26 10.04 -16.73
CA VAL A 229 -0.99 9.60 -16.09
C VAL A 229 -1.84 10.79 -15.67
N MET A 230 -1.22 11.85 -15.14
CA MET A 230 -1.88 13.10 -14.80
C MET A 230 -2.54 13.77 -16.02
N TRP A 231 -1.84 13.82 -17.17
CA TRP A 231 -2.40 14.35 -18.42
C TRP A 231 -3.54 13.51 -18.98
N LEU A 232 -3.54 12.21 -18.71
CA LEU A 232 -4.63 11.31 -19.07
C LEU A 232 -5.82 11.41 -18.10
N GLY A 233 -5.74 12.23 -17.05
CA GLY A 233 -6.76 12.33 -16.02
C GLY A 233 -6.93 11.03 -15.21
N LEU A 234 -5.87 10.24 -15.12
CA LEU A 234 -5.81 8.99 -14.36
C LEU A 234 -5.13 9.23 -13.00
N GLU A 235 -5.30 8.27 -12.09
CA GLU A 235 -4.76 8.35 -10.73
C GLU A 235 -3.23 8.32 -10.74
N ILE A 236 -2.58 9.36 -10.21
CA ILE A 236 -1.12 9.56 -10.30
C ILE A 236 -0.33 8.41 -9.64
N VAL A 237 -0.91 7.79 -8.61
CA VAL A 237 -0.39 6.58 -7.95
C VAL A 237 -0.10 5.45 -8.94
N LEU A 238 -0.97 5.27 -9.94
CA LEU A 238 -0.78 4.27 -11.00
C LEU A 238 0.50 4.54 -11.80
N GLY A 239 0.80 5.81 -12.10
CA GLY A 239 2.01 6.22 -12.83
C GLY A 239 3.28 5.88 -12.05
N ALA A 240 3.31 6.24 -10.77
CA ALA A 240 4.40 5.91 -9.87
C ALA A 240 4.65 4.39 -9.77
N PHE A 241 3.59 3.63 -9.53
CA PHE A 241 3.66 2.17 -9.41
C PHE A 241 4.13 1.50 -10.72
N LEU A 242 3.61 1.93 -11.88
CA LEU A 242 4.03 1.43 -13.19
C LEU A 242 5.51 1.72 -13.47
N ALA A 243 6.00 2.90 -13.09
CA ALA A 243 7.42 3.23 -13.21
C ALA A 243 8.29 2.23 -12.44
N GLY A 244 7.91 1.90 -11.21
CA GLY A 244 8.61 0.90 -10.39
C GLY A 244 8.62 -0.48 -11.07
N MET A 245 7.46 -0.92 -11.57
CA MET A 245 7.34 -2.21 -12.26
C MET A 245 8.21 -2.29 -13.51
N ILE A 246 8.34 -1.20 -14.27
CA ILE A 246 9.21 -1.12 -15.45
C ILE A 246 10.66 -1.30 -15.02
N VAL A 247 11.11 -0.56 -13.99
CA VAL A 247 12.49 -0.67 -13.48
C VAL A 247 12.79 -2.11 -13.06
N ALA A 248 11.93 -2.72 -12.23
CA ALA A 248 12.14 -4.08 -11.76
C ALA A 248 12.11 -5.14 -12.86
N THR A 249 11.23 -4.98 -13.85
CA THR A 249 11.08 -5.96 -14.94
C THR A 249 12.26 -5.92 -15.91
N PHE A 250 12.70 -4.71 -16.26
CA PHE A 250 13.71 -4.51 -17.30
C PHE A 250 15.12 -4.52 -16.76
N PHE A 251 15.37 -4.08 -15.53
CA PHE A 251 16.71 -3.98 -14.95
C PHE A 251 16.98 -4.91 -13.75
N PRO A 252 16.61 -6.21 -13.80
CA PRO A 252 16.70 -7.10 -12.65
C PRO A 252 18.14 -7.44 -12.23
N TYR A 253 19.14 -7.12 -13.07
CA TYR A 253 20.56 -7.34 -12.79
C TYR A 253 21.15 -6.25 -11.88
N LYS A 254 20.43 -5.13 -11.70
CA LYS A 254 20.79 -4.05 -10.79
C LYS A 254 20.24 -4.32 -9.40
N HIS A 255 20.74 -5.37 -8.76
CA HIS A 255 20.29 -5.78 -7.42
C HIS A 255 20.47 -4.65 -6.39
N GLU A 256 21.54 -3.86 -6.50
CA GLU A 256 21.81 -2.74 -5.61
C GLU A 256 20.88 -1.54 -5.83
N LEU A 257 20.28 -1.38 -7.02
CA LEU A 257 19.40 -0.23 -7.30
C LEU A 257 18.18 -0.23 -6.39
N VAL A 258 17.60 -1.41 -6.14
CA VAL A 258 16.47 -1.56 -5.22
C VAL A 258 16.87 -1.12 -3.81
N HIS A 259 18.06 -1.51 -3.35
CA HIS A 259 18.58 -1.08 -2.05
C HIS A 259 18.82 0.43 -1.98
N LYS A 260 19.50 1.01 -2.98
CA LYS A 260 19.75 2.46 -3.07
C LYS A 260 18.45 3.28 -3.03
N LEU A 261 17.45 2.88 -3.81
CA LEU A 261 16.16 3.56 -3.85
C LEU A 261 15.36 3.35 -2.57
N ASN A 262 15.43 2.17 -1.95
CA ASN A 262 14.84 1.94 -0.63
C ASN A 262 15.49 2.82 0.44
N ASP A 263 16.81 3.00 0.42
CA ASP A 263 17.50 3.88 1.37
C ASP A 263 17.06 5.35 1.21
N ILE A 264 16.90 5.82 -0.03
CA ILE A 264 16.36 7.16 -0.32
C ILE A 264 14.91 7.30 0.14
N GLY A 265 14.08 6.30 -0.18
CA GLY A 265 12.65 6.33 0.11
C GLY A 265 12.36 6.19 1.59
N PHE A 266 12.68 5.04 2.18
CA PHE A 266 12.42 4.76 3.59
C PHE A 266 13.30 5.56 4.54
N GLY A 267 14.43 6.10 4.08
CA GLY A 267 15.27 6.97 4.89
C GLY A 267 14.76 8.41 5.01
N PHE A 268 13.95 8.89 4.06
CA PHE A 268 13.56 10.31 4.04
C PHE A 268 12.15 10.57 3.48
N PHE A 269 11.89 10.21 2.23
CA PHE A 269 10.65 10.57 1.53
C PHE A 269 9.40 9.92 2.12
N VAL A 270 9.46 8.63 2.42
CA VAL A 270 8.34 7.86 2.99
C VAL A 270 8.01 8.32 4.41
N PRO A 271 8.98 8.52 5.32
CA PRO A 271 8.71 9.11 6.64
C PRO A 271 8.06 10.50 6.60
N LEU A 272 8.47 11.36 5.64
CA LEU A 272 7.84 12.68 5.44
C LEU A 272 6.34 12.56 5.17
N PHE A 273 5.95 11.64 4.30
CA PHE A 273 4.55 11.35 3.99
C PHE A 273 3.78 10.92 5.24
N PHE A 274 4.28 10.00 6.04
CA PHE A 274 3.55 9.51 7.22
C PHE A 274 3.43 10.54 8.33
N ILE A 275 4.47 11.35 8.56
CA ILE A 275 4.41 12.48 9.49
C ILE A 275 3.37 13.50 9.00
N HIS A 276 3.32 13.76 7.69
CA HIS A 276 2.31 14.64 7.09
C HIS A 276 0.90 14.12 7.33
N VAL A 277 0.62 12.86 6.99
CA VAL A 277 -0.67 12.21 7.24
C VAL A 277 -1.05 12.33 8.72
N GLY A 278 -0.10 12.02 9.62
CA GLY A 278 -0.27 12.18 11.06
C GLY A 278 -0.70 13.59 11.45
N SER A 279 -0.04 14.62 10.91
CA SER A 279 -0.36 16.03 11.18
C SER A 279 -1.69 16.52 10.59
N THR A 280 -2.36 15.72 9.76
CA THR A 280 -3.74 16.03 9.33
C THR A 280 -4.79 15.62 10.35
N LEU A 281 -4.45 14.75 11.31
CA LEU A 281 -5.33 14.33 12.39
C LEU A 281 -5.57 15.49 13.37
N ASP A 282 -6.84 15.86 13.55
CA ASP A 282 -7.21 16.75 14.64
C ASP A 282 -7.31 15.96 15.94
N LEU A 283 -6.18 15.88 16.67
CA LEU A 283 -6.13 15.19 17.96
C LEU A 283 -7.08 15.80 18.99
N SER A 284 -7.34 17.11 18.94
CA SER A 284 -8.30 17.76 19.84
C SER A 284 -9.69 17.18 19.62
N LEU A 285 -10.13 17.12 18.35
CA LEU A 285 -11.41 16.55 17.98
C LEU A 285 -11.51 15.07 18.39
N ILE A 286 -10.45 14.29 18.17
CA ILE A 286 -10.42 12.86 18.51
C ILE A 286 -10.54 12.64 20.02
N ILE A 287 -9.86 13.44 20.83
CA ILE A 287 -9.94 13.37 22.29
C ILE A 287 -11.35 13.74 22.78
N HIS A 288 -11.96 14.76 22.19
CA HIS A 288 -13.31 15.21 22.55
C HIS A 288 -14.44 14.36 21.95
N THR A 289 -14.15 13.50 20.99
CA THR A 289 -15.14 12.70 20.26
C THR A 289 -14.79 11.21 20.32
N PRO A 290 -15.04 10.52 21.44
CA PRO A 290 -14.71 9.10 21.61
C PRO A 290 -15.35 8.17 20.57
N SER A 291 -16.46 8.60 19.94
CA SER A 291 -17.10 7.85 18.86
C SER A 291 -16.19 7.67 17.64
N LEU A 292 -15.23 8.55 17.39
CA LEU A 292 -14.26 8.39 16.30
C LEU A 292 -13.35 7.20 16.51
N LEU A 293 -12.90 6.99 17.76
CA LEU A 293 -12.10 5.83 18.17
C LEU A 293 -12.91 4.54 18.02
N LEU A 294 -14.16 4.56 18.47
CA LEU A 294 -15.07 3.42 18.32
C LEU A 294 -15.31 3.07 16.84
N GLN A 295 -15.59 4.08 16.00
CA GLN A 295 -15.75 3.89 14.56
C GLN A 295 -14.48 3.32 13.91
N GLY A 296 -13.30 3.83 14.29
CA GLY A 296 -12.02 3.29 13.85
C GLY A 296 -11.87 1.81 14.22
N MET A 297 -12.18 1.43 15.47
CA MET A 297 -12.17 0.02 15.90
C MET A 297 -13.18 -0.84 15.13
N LEU A 298 -14.38 -0.32 14.85
CA LEU A 298 -15.39 -1.02 14.06
C LEU A 298 -14.93 -1.25 12.61
N ILE A 299 -14.22 -0.28 12.02
CA ILE A 299 -13.59 -0.45 10.70
C ILE A 299 -12.56 -1.58 10.76
N VAL A 300 -11.67 -1.58 11.75
CA VAL A 300 -10.68 -2.66 11.95
C VAL A 300 -11.35 -4.02 12.06
N ILE A 301 -12.42 -4.13 12.86
CA ILE A 301 -13.18 -5.37 13.05
C ILE A 301 -13.86 -5.80 11.74
N GLY A 302 -14.43 -4.86 11.00
CA GLY A 302 -14.99 -5.10 9.67
C GLY A 302 -13.95 -5.68 8.73
N MET A 303 -12.83 -4.99 8.57
CA MET A 303 -11.75 -5.34 7.65
C MET A 303 -11.14 -6.72 7.94
N ILE A 304 -10.89 -7.05 9.21
CA ILE A 304 -10.36 -8.37 9.57
C ILE A 304 -11.41 -9.48 9.41
N SER A 305 -12.68 -9.21 9.71
CA SER A 305 -13.76 -10.20 9.55
C SER A 305 -13.93 -10.61 8.09
N LEU A 306 -13.94 -9.62 7.19
CA LEU A 306 -14.01 -9.82 5.75
C LEU A 306 -12.85 -10.68 5.24
N ARG A 307 -11.62 -10.39 5.67
CA ARG A 307 -10.41 -11.12 5.27
C ARG A 307 -10.35 -12.51 5.88
N LEU A 308 -10.73 -12.69 7.15
CA LEU A 308 -10.79 -14.00 7.80
C LEU A 308 -11.78 -14.92 7.08
N LEU A 309 -12.98 -14.43 6.75
CA LEU A 309 -13.99 -15.21 6.02
C LEU A 309 -13.47 -15.57 4.63
N SER A 310 -12.97 -14.59 3.89
CA SER A 310 -12.44 -14.78 2.54
C SER A 310 -11.26 -15.76 2.52
N ALA A 311 -10.32 -15.62 3.45
CA ALA A 311 -9.15 -16.50 3.61
C ALA A 311 -9.57 -17.93 3.97
N THR A 312 -10.56 -18.06 4.85
CA THR A 312 -11.08 -19.37 5.26
C THR A 312 -11.73 -20.10 4.09
N ILE A 313 -12.52 -19.39 3.27
CA ILE A 313 -13.20 -19.98 2.11
C ILE A 313 -12.19 -20.34 1.02
N ALA A 314 -11.24 -19.46 0.70
CA ALA A 314 -10.31 -19.67 -0.41
C ALA A 314 -9.10 -20.57 -0.07
N PHE A 315 -8.58 -20.48 1.15
CA PHE A 315 -7.24 -20.99 1.50
C PHE A 315 -7.17 -21.94 2.71
N LYS A 316 -8.27 -22.20 3.44
CA LYS A 316 -8.24 -23.20 4.54
C LYS A 316 -7.75 -24.58 4.06
N SER A 317 -8.22 -25.03 2.89
CA SER A 317 -7.80 -26.29 2.28
C SER A 317 -6.39 -26.24 1.66
N TYR A 318 -5.89 -25.04 1.34
CA TYR A 318 -4.53 -24.83 0.85
C TYR A 318 -3.53 -25.02 1.98
N PHE A 319 -3.76 -24.36 3.12
CA PHE A 319 -2.86 -24.43 4.26
C PHE A 319 -2.95 -25.73 5.06
N LYS A 320 -4.13 -26.37 5.09
CA LYS A 320 -4.44 -27.47 6.03
C LYS A 320 -4.11 -27.12 7.49
N SER A 321 -4.08 -25.83 7.80
CA SER A 321 -3.68 -25.27 9.09
C SER A 321 -4.48 -24.01 9.38
N ALA A 322 -5.28 -24.04 10.45
CA ALA A 322 -6.04 -22.88 10.91
C ALA A 322 -5.11 -21.73 11.30
N LYS A 323 -3.97 -22.04 11.95
CA LYS A 323 -2.94 -21.08 12.32
C LYS A 323 -2.44 -20.29 11.11
N ASN A 324 -2.04 -20.97 10.03
CA ASN A 324 -1.53 -20.28 8.83
C ASN A 324 -2.62 -19.48 8.12
N THR A 325 -3.88 -19.95 8.15
CA THR A 325 -5.01 -19.22 7.56
C THR A 325 -5.28 -17.91 8.32
N VAL A 326 -5.26 -17.96 9.65
CA VAL A 326 -5.45 -16.77 10.51
C VAL A 326 -4.27 -15.81 10.38
N LEU A 327 -3.03 -16.32 10.40
CA LEU A 327 -1.83 -15.49 10.19
C LEU A 327 -1.86 -14.80 8.83
N PHE A 328 -2.22 -15.51 7.77
CA PHE A 328 -2.40 -14.93 6.44
C PHE A 328 -3.45 -13.81 6.46
N ALA A 329 -4.64 -14.06 7.02
CA ALA A 329 -5.70 -13.07 7.08
C ALA A 329 -5.30 -11.82 7.88
N LEU A 330 -4.63 -11.99 9.02
CA LEU A 330 -4.11 -10.88 9.83
C LEU A 330 -3.09 -10.05 9.05
N SER A 331 -2.20 -10.71 8.31
CA SER A 331 -1.15 -10.04 7.52
C SER A 331 -1.72 -9.19 6.41
N ASP A 332 -2.75 -9.70 5.74
CA ASP A 332 -3.42 -9.02 4.65
C ASP A 332 -4.39 -7.92 5.13
N SER A 333 -4.64 -7.84 6.44
CA SER A 333 -5.49 -6.83 7.09
C SER A 333 -4.73 -5.59 7.53
N MET A 334 -3.52 -5.36 7.02
CA MET A 334 -2.65 -4.24 7.42
C MET A 334 -2.33 -3.29 6.24
N PRO A 335 -3.33 -2.81 5.47
CA PRO A 335 -3.05 -2.00 4.29
C PRO A 335 -2.50 -0.60 4.58
N LEU A 336 -2.62 -0.10 5.82
CA LEU A 336 -2.11 1.18 6.35
C LEU A 336 -2.03 2.30 5.31
N THR A 337 -0.93 2.37 4.55
CA THR A 337 -0.71 3.23 3.37
C THR A 337 -1.89 3.42 2.42
N PHE A 338 -2.46 2.33 1.90
CA PHE A 338 -3.53 2.40 0.92
C PHE A 338 -4.87 2.73 1.56
N LEU A 339 -5.06 2.40 2.83
CA LEU A 339 -6.24 2.82 3.59
C LEU A 339 -6.24 4.33 3.80
N VAL A 340 -5.09 4.88 4.18
CA VAL A 340 -4.86 6.34 4.25
C VAL A 340 -5.13 6.98 2.90
N ALA A 341 -4.52 6.47 1.82
CA ALA A 341 -4.71 7.00 0.47
C ALA A 341 -6.18 6.99 0.04
N THR A 342 -6.89 5.88 0.30
CA THR A 342 -8.32 5.76 0.02
C THR A 342 -9.14 6.77 0.81
N ALA A 343 -8.80 7.00 2.07
CA ALA A 343 -9.48 7.97 2.92
C ALA A 343 -9.23 9.41 2.44
N THR A 344 -7.98 9.76 2.11
CA THR A 344 -7.63 11.08 1.55
C THR A 344 -8.37 11.35 0.25
N LEU A 345 -8.37 10.38 -0.68
CA LEU A 345 -9.11 10.47 -1.94
C LEU A 345 -10.63 10.57 -1.68
N GLY A 346 -11.14 9.78 -0.75
CA GLY A 346 -12.54 9.83 -0.34
C GLY A 346 -12.96 11.20 0.18
N LEU A 347 -12.09 11.86 0.96
CA LEU A 347 -12.33 13.22 1.46
C LEU A 347 -12.28 14.25 0.33
N GLN A 348 -11.27 14.18 -0.55
CA GLN A 348 -11.12 15.11 -1.69
C GLN A 348 -12.33 15.06 -2.65
N LEU A 349 -12.87 13.88 -2.87
CA LEU A 349 -14.04 13.66 -3.74
C LEU A 349 -15.38 13.90 -3.05
N ASN A 350 -15.39 14.37 -1.78
CA ASN A 350 -16.59 14.45 -0.94
C ASN A 350 -17.36 13.12 -0.82
N ALA A 351 -16.67 11.99 -0.99
CA ALA A 351 -17.21 10.65 -0.81
C ALA A 351 -17.26 10.23 0.68
N MET A 352 -16.46 10.91 1.51
CA MET A 352 -16.41 10.76 2.97
C MET A 352 -16.44 12.14 3.63
N ASP A 353 -17.04 12.22 4.81
CA ASP A 353 -16.93 13.40 5.67
C ASP A 353 -15.63 13.36 6.50
N GLN A 354 -15.31 14.48 7.16
CA GLN A 354 -14.11 14.63 7.97
C GLN A 354 -14.02 13.60 9.11
N ASN A 355 -15.16 13.27 9.73
CA ASN A 355 -15.22 12.30 10.82
C ASN A 355 -14.87 10.90 10.32
N THR A 356 -15.45 10.49 9.20
CA THR A 356 -15.13 9.22 8.55
C THR A 356 -13.66 9.15 8.18
N TYR A 357 -13.11 10.23 7.57
CA TYR A 357 -11.69 10.33 7.26
C TYR A 357 -10.81 10.05 8.48
N TYR A 358 -11.08 10.71 9.62
CA TYR A 358 -10.33 10.49 10.85
C TYR A 358 -10.49 9.07 11.40
N SER A 359 -11.69 8.48 11.35
CA SER A 359 -11.90 7.10 11.74
C SER A 359 -11.12 6.11 10.87
N PHE A 360 -10.96 6.36 9.58
CA PHE A 360 -10.11 5.55 8.70
C PHE A 360 -8.62 5.68 9.02
N LEU A 361 -8.13 6.90 9.29
CA LEU A 361 -6.75 7.10 9.71
C LEU A 361 -6.46 6.40 11.06
N LEU A 362 -7.39 6.49 12.01
CA LEU A 362 -7.31 5.77 13.29
C LEU A 362 -7.34 4.26 13.09
N ALA A 363 -8.21 3.77 12.20
CA ALA A 363 -8.25 2.35 11.84
C ALA A 363 -6.89 1.91 11.29
N ALA A 364 -6.29 2.68 10.37
CA ALA A 364 -4.98 2.37 9.80
C ALA A 364 -3.90 2.22 10.89
N ILE A 365 -3.85 3.17 11.85
CA ILE A 365 -2.95 3.11 13.02
C ILE A 365 -3.23 1.87 13.87
N PHE A 366 -4.50 1.59 14.18
CA PHE A 366 -4.89 0.44 14.99
C PHE A 366 -4.55 -0.89 14.33
N GLU A 367 -4.77 -1.05 13.02
CA GLU A 367 -4.41 -2.26 12.28
C GLU A 367 -2.90 -2.52 12.37
N GLY A 368 -2.10 -1.48 12.16
CA GLY A 368 -0.64 -1.52 12.28
C GLY A 368 -0.19 -2.05 13.64
N ILE A 369 -0.80 -1.57 14.73
CA ILE A 369 -0.41 -1.97 16.10
C ILE A 369 -1.01 -3.33 16.46
N VAL A 370 -2.32 -3.46 16.35
CA VAL A 370 -3.09 -4.60 16.85
C VAL A 370 -2.72 -5.87 16.08
N PHE A 371 -2.64 -5.82 14.75
CA PHE A 371 -2.36 -7.02 13.97
C PHE A 371 -0.90 -7.45 14.04
N THR A 372 0.08 -6.54 14.15
CA THR A 372 1.47 -6.95 14.43
C THR A 372 1.57 -7.68 15.77
N ILE A 373 0.89 -7.18 16.81
CA ILE A 373 0.86 -7.84 18.13
C ILE A 373 0.15 -9.20 18.05
N LEU A 374 -1.03 -9.26 17.42
CA LEU A 374 -1.79 -10.51 17.28
C LEU A 374 -1.04 -11.56 16.46
N ILE A 375 -0.38 -11.17 15.37
CA ILE A 375 0.47 -12.07 14.57
C ILE A 375 1.57 -12.66 15.45
N LYS A 376 2.25 -11.83 16.25
CA LYS A 376 3.29 -12.31 17.17
C LYS A 376 2.74 -13.29 18.21
N ILE A 377 1.59 -12.97 18.81
CA ILE A 377 0.94 -13.85 19.80
C ILE A 377 0.55 -15.19 19.15
N VAL A 378 -0.13 -15.16 18.01
CA VAL A 378 -0.55 -16.37 17.28
C VAL A 378 0.67 -17.19 16.85
N TYR A 379 1.72 -16.54 16.34
CA TYR A 379 2.92 -17.20 15.86
C TYR A 379 3.62 -17.98 16.99
N ILE A 380 3.76 -17.36 18.16
CA ILE A 380 4.48 -17.95 19.31
C ILE A 380 3.62 -18.97 20.06
N PHE A 381 2.36 -18.61 20.38
CA PHE A 381 1.57 -19.35 21.37
C PHE A 381 0.60 -20.38 20.75
N TRP A 382 0.28 -20.28 19.47
CA TRP A 382 -0.59 -21.28 18.83
C TRP A 382 0.20 -22.56 18.55
N LYS A 383 0.15 -23.50 19.51
CA LYS A 383 0.60 -24.88 19.33
C LYS A 383 -0.47 -25.67 18.57
N PRO A 384 -0.14 -26.35 17.45
CA PRO A 384 -1.11 -27.18 16.77
C PRO A 384 -1.60 -28.27 17.73
N SER A 385 -2.91 -28.52 17.73
CA SER A 385 -3.47 -29.67 18.44
C SER A 385 -2.71 -30.92 17.99
N SER A 386 -2.00 -31.56 18.91
CA SER A 386 -1.35 -32.83 18.64
C SER A 386 -2.44 -33.78 18.16
N LYS A 387 -2.27 -34.36 16.97
CA LYS A 387 -3.13 -35.44 16.52
C LYS A 387 -3.00 -36.58 17.55
N LYS A 388 -3.96 -36.66 18.46
CA LYS A 388 -4.36 -37.91 19.11
C LYS A 388 -4.80 -38.83 17.96
N ASN A 389 -3.90 -39.72 17.53
CA ASN A 389 -4.21 -40.99 16.87
C ASN A 389 -2.90 -41.71 16.52
N GLN A 390 -2.40 -42.51 17.46
CA GLN A 390 -1.85 -43.85 17.22
C GLN A 390 -1.95 -44.65 18.52
N ARG A 391 -3.08 -45.34 18.72
CA ARG A 391 -3.14 -46.68 19.30
C ARG A 391 -4.21 -47.44 18.56
#